data_AF-A0A5J4W032-F1
#
_entry.id   AF-A0A5J4W032-F1
#
_cell.length_a   1.000
_cell.length_b   1.000
_cell.length_c   1.000
_cell.angle_alpha   90.00
_cell.angle_beta   90.00
_cell.angle_gamma   90.00
#
_symmetry.space_group_name_H-M   'P 1'
#
loop_
_entity.id
_entity.type
_entity.pdbx_description
1 polymer ?
#
loop_
_entity_poly.entity_id
_entity_poly.type
_entity_poly.pdbx_seq_one_letter_code
_entity_poly.pdbx_strand_id
1 'polypeptide(L)'
;MPARVSKIIKIREANDQNYRDTKRKEMMKIINSEDRFSEEKGQLFIASVKGHIDKNHINDHTNFRPIWGKRTYKTDEKIVDYCLFIIDDVEEIVLFNKHTAFKSFVESMTEKRQQAMREDNQAKQLYFKNILISSYGADGLNNEKFDKI
;
A
#
# COMPACT_ATOMS: atom_id res chain seq x y z
N MET A 1 1.53 -16.89 -6.68
CA MET A 1 0.55 -16.32 -7.64
C MET A 1 0.56 -14.81 -7.46
N PRO A 2 0.54 -14.01 -8.54
CA PRO A 2 0.57 -12.55 -8.44
C PRO A 2 -0.63 -12.04 -7.62
N ALA A 3 -0.45 -10.91 -6.92
CA ALA A 3 -1.55 -10.26 -6.21
C ALA A 3 -2.66 -9.92 -7.23
N ARG A 4 -3.80 -10.60 -7.11
CA ARG A 4 -4.94 -10.38 -8.00
C ARG A 4 -5.83 -9.28 -7.45
N VAL A 5 -6.24 -8.37 -8.32
CA VAL A 5 -7.31 -7.41 -8.03
C VAL A 5 -8.58 -8.21 -7.77
N SER A 6 -9.16 -8.02 -6.58
CA SER A 6 -10.37 -8.72 -6.17
C SER A 6 -11.62 -7.91 -6.46
N LYS A 7 -11.54 -6.57 -6.37
CA LYS A 7 -12.66 -5.67 -6.61
C LYS A 7 -12.17 -4.28 -6.98
N ILE A 8 -12.87 -3.62 -7.89
CA ILE A 8 -12.72 -2.20 -8.18
C ILE A 8 -14.06 -1.52 -7.95
N ILE A 9 -14.09 -0.42 -7.21
CA ILE A 9 -15.27 0.42 -7.03
C ILE A 9 -14.91 1.81 -7.53
N LYS A 10 -15.66 2.32 -8.51
CA LYS A 10 -15.52 3.67 -9.08
C LYS A 10 -16.86 4.39 -9.02
N ILE A 11 -16.85 5.65 -8.57
CA ILE A 11 -18.07 6.47 -8.47
C ILE A 11 -18.12 7.66 -9.45
N ARG A 12 -17.05 7.87 -10.24
CA ARG A 12 -16.93 9.01 -11.17
C ARG A 12 -17.88 8.93 -12.37
N GLU A 13 -18.36 7.74 -12.74
CA GLU A 13 -19.16 7.51 -13.96
C GLU A 13 -20.67 7.33 -13.70
N ALA A 14 -21.11 7.32 -12.42
CA ALA A 14 -22.50 7.11 -12.07
C ALA A 14 -23.27 8.44 -11.99
N ASN A 15 -24.35 8.58 -12.76
CA ASN A 15 -25.25 9.74 -12.70
C ASN A 15 -26.24 9.67 -11.51
N ASP A 16 -26.38 8.51 -10.87
CA ASP A 16 -27.26 8.30 -9.73
C ASP A 16 -26.57 8.70 -8.42
N GLN A 17 -27.11 9.73 -7.77
CA GLN A 17 -26.59 10.25 -6.50
C GLN A 17 -26.69 9.22 -5.36
N ASN A 18 -27.77 8.45 -5.29
CA ASN A 18 -27.97 7.43 -4.24
C ASN A 18 -26.95 6.29 -4.38
N TYR A 19 -26.65 5.88 -5.62
CA TYR A 19 -25.58 4.94 -5.89
C TYR A 19 -24.23 5.46 -5.39
N ARG A 20 -23.89 6.71 -5.71
CA ARG A 20 -22.61 7.32 -5.30
C ARG A 20 -22.50 7.39 -3.78
N ASP A 21 -23.54 7.79 -3.08
CA ASP A 21 -23.52 7.92 -1.61
C ASP A 21 -23.42 6.55 -0.92
N THR A 22 -24.13 5.54 -1.45
CA THR A 22 -24.02 4.16 -0.98
C THR A 22 -22.60 3.62 -1.16
N LYS A 23 -22.00 3.83 -2.34
CA LYS A 23 -20.63 3.39 -2.63
C LYS A 23 -19.58 4.14 -1.85
N ARG A 24 -19.74 5.45 -1.64
CA ARG A 24 -18.87 6.25 -0.75
C ARG A 24 -18.86 5.68 0.65
N LYS A 25 -20.03 5.39 1.22
CA LYS A 25 -20.15 4.80 2.56
C LYS A 25 -19.48 3.43 2.63
N GLU A 26 -19.63 2.60 1.60
CA GLU A 26 -18.94 1.31 1.48
C GLU A 26 -17.41 1.49 1.46
N MET A 27 -16.89 2.40 0.63
CA MET A 27 -15.45 2.67 0.52
C MET A 27 -14.86 3.25 1.81
N MET A 28 -15.56 4.21 2.44
CA MET A 28 -15.15 4.78 3.73
C MET A 28 -15.10 3.72 4.83
N LYS A 29 -16.05 2.78 4.85
CA LYS A 29 -16.03 1.66 5.80
C LYS A 29 -14.80 0.76 5.59
N ILE A 30 -14.40 0.53 4.34
CA ILE A 30 -13.19 -0.25 4.03
C ILE A 30 -11.94 0.50 4.51
N ILE A 31 -11.81 1.78 4.18
CA ILE A 31 -10.63 2.60 4.53
C ILE A 31 -10.44 2.70 6.04
N ASN A 32 -11.54 2.88 6.77
CA ASN A 32 -11.54 3.04 8.24
C ASN A 32 -11.73 1.73 9.00
N SER A 33 -11.69 0.58 8.33
CA SER A 33 -11.81 -0.70 9.01
C SER A 33 -10.58 -0.96 9.88
N GLU A 34 -10.77 -1.37 11.13
CA GLU A 34 -9.71 -1.83 12.02
C GLU A 34 -8.99 -3.08 11.46
N ASP A 35 -9.66 -3.86 10.60
CA ASP A 35 -9.08 -5.02 9.94
C ASP A 35 -7.85 -4.65 9.09
N ARG A 36 -7.67 -3.36 8.71
CA ARG A 36 -6.47 -2.88 7.98
C ARG A 36 -5.16 -3.12 8.74
N PHE A 37 -5.22 -3.27 10.06
CA PHE A 37 -4.07 -3.58 10.92
C PHE A 37 -3.98 -5.07 11.30
N SER A 38 -4.99 -5.87 10.94
CA SER A 38 -5.03 -7.29 11.27
C SER A 38 -4.09 -8.11 10.37
N GLU A 39 -3.25 -8.96 10.97
CA GLU A 39 -2.45 -9.92 10.23
C GLU A 39 -3.29 -11.02 9.56
N GLU A 40 -4.43 -11.39 10.13
CA GLU A 40 -5.27 -12.48 9.60
C GLU A 40 -6.28 -11.99 8.56
N LYS A 41 -6.91 -10.84 8.78
CA LYS A 41 -8.00 -10.30 7.95
C LYS A 41 -7.59 -9.18 7.00
N GLY A 42 -6.34 -8.69 7.10
CA GLY A 42 -5.87 -7.50 6.41
C GLY A 42 -6.17 -7.48 4.91
N GLN A 43 -7.13 -6.65 4.52
CA GLN A 43 -7.49 -6.39 3.13
C GLN A 43 -6.59 -5.30 2.57
N LEU A 44 -5.81 -5.61 1.54
CA LEU A 44 -4.99 -4.62 0.85
C LEU A 44 -5.87 -3.79 -0.09
N PHE A 45 -5.66 -2.47 -0.12
CA PHE A 45 -6.36 -1.58 -1.04
C PHE A 45 -5.51 -0.39 -1.48
N ILE A 46 -5.86 0.19 -2.62
CA ILE A 46 -5.40 1.49 -3.09
C ILE A 46 -6.63 2.36 -3.27
N ALA A 47 -6.64 3.57 -2.70
CA ALA A 47 -7.76 4.50 -2.79
C ALA A 47 -7.35 5.83 -3.43
N SER A 48 -8.18 6.34 -4.35
CA SER A 48 -8.13 7.72 -4.84
C SER A 48 -9.07 8.56 -3.99
N VAL A 49 -8.52 9.54 -3.28
CA VAL A 49 -9.27 10.35 -2.30
C VAL A 49 -9.13 11.84 -2.59
N LYS A 50 -10.16 12.59 -2.25
CA LYS A 50 -10.10 14.04 -2.05
C LYS A 50 -9.99 14.30 -0.56
N GLY A 51 -9.13 15.21 -0.18
CA GLY A 51 -9.00 15.60 1.20
C GLY A 51 -8.30 16.94 1.34
N HIS A 52 -8.34 17.45 2.55
CA HIS A 52 -7.69 18.69 2.93
C HIS A 52 -6.89 18.49 4.21
N ILE A 53 -5.95 19.40 4.44
CA ILE A 53 -5.28 19.54 5.73
C ILE A 53 -6.03 20.63 6.49
N ASP A 54 -6.29 20.41 7.78
CA ASP A 54 -6.89 21.44 8.62
C ASP A 54 -6.07 22.74 8.52
N LYS A 55 -6.76 23.87 8.33
CA LYS A 55 -6.14 25.20 8.24
C LYS A 55 -5.30 25.54 9.46
N ASN A 56 -5.65 25.03 10.65
CA ASN A 56 -4.89 25.23 11.88
C ASN A 56 -3.53 24.52 11.84
N HIS A 57 -3.39 23.48 11.01
CA HIS A 57 -2.23 22.61 10.91
C HIS A 57 -1.53 22.71 9.55
N ILE A 58 -1.98 23.60 8.67
CA ILE A 58 -1.36 23.83 7.35
C ILE A 58 0.10 24.29 7.48
N ASN A 59 0.42 25.02 8.57
CA ASN A 59 1.77 25.52 8.86
C ASN A 59 2.69 24.47 9.51
N ASP A 60 2.12 23.46 10.15
CA ASP A 60 2.89 22.32 10.70
C ASP A 60 3.49 21.45 9.59
N HIS A 61 2.91 21.56 8.39
CA HIS A 61 3.20 20.67 7.28
C HIS A 61 3.60 21.37 5.98
N THR A 62 3.45 22.70 5.84
CA THR A 62 3.94 23.46 4.65
C THR A 62 5.46 23.46 4.46
N ASN A 63 6.22 22.94 5.42
CA ASN A 63 7.64 22.56 5.24
C ASN A 63 7.82 21.16 4.62
N PHE A 64 6.91 20.72 3.75
CA PHE A 64 7.17 19.58 2.89
C PHE A 64 8.37 19.92 2.00
N ARG A 65 9.52 19.27 2.24
CA ARG A 65 10.68 19.42 1.34
C ARG A 65 10.24 19.09 -0.09
N PRO A 66 10.66 19.85 -1.11
CA PRO A 66 10.16 19.75 -2.50
C PRO A 66 10.32 18.39 -3.20
N ILE A 67 10.88 17.38 -2.54
CA ILE A 67 11.23 16.10 -3.14
C ILE A 67 10.78 14.98 -2.19
N TRP A 68 9.75 14.23 -2.58
CA TRP A 68 9.43 12.92 -2.02
C TRP A 68 10.53 11.91 -2.37
N GLY A 69 11.73 12.10 -1.82
CA GLY A 69 12.83 11.14 -1.91
C GLY A 69 12.63 10.05 -0.87
N LYS A 70 12.29 8.83 -1.33
CA LYS A 70 12.31 7.53 -0.61
C LYS A 70 12.39 7.64 0.91
N ARG A 71 11.27 7.93 1.57
CA ARG A 71 11.11 7.61 2.99
C ARG A 71 10.41 6.26 3.12
N THR A 72 11.01 5.35 3.89
CA THR A 72 10.37 4.10 4.30
C THR A 72 9.60 4.39 5.58
N TYR A 73 8.28 4.51 5.47
CA TYR A 73 7.42 4.61 6.64
C TYR A 73 7.02 3.19 7.07
N LYS A 74 7.14 2.88 8.37
CA LYS A 74 6.51 1.69 8.94
C LYS A 74 5.04 2.02 9.15
N THR A 75 4.13 1.22 8.61
CA THR A 75 2.69 1.41 8.81
C THR A 75 2.34 1.04 10.26
N ASP A 76 2.43 2.00 11.18
CA ASP A 76 1.94 1.91 12.57
C ASP A 76 0.59 2.65 12.66
N GLU A 77 -0.29 2.23 13.57
CA GLU A 77 -1.61 2.84 13.80
C GLU A 77 -1.50 4.37 14.01
N LYS A 78 -0.40 4.80 14.61
CA LYS A 78 -0.08 6.21 14.88
C LYS A 78 0.27 7.04 13.64
N ILE A 79 0.57 6.42 12.49
CA ILE A 79 1.09 7.14 11.31
C ILE A 79 -0.01 7.47 10.29
N VAL A 80 -1.16 6.80 10.35
CA VAL A 80 -2.29 7.09 9.45
C VAL A 80 -2.81 8.53 9.65
N ASP A 81 -2.55 9.14 10.81
CA ASP A 81 -2.89 10.53 11.14
C ASP A 81 -1.70 11.51 11.04
N TYR A 82 -0.51 11.08 10.63
CA TYR A 82 0.72 11.89 10.73
C TYR A 82 0.70 13.18 9.89
N CYS A 83 -0.16 13.23 8.85
CA CYS A 83 -0.28 14.39 7.98
C CYS A 83 -1.53 15.25 8.30
N LEU A 84 -2.32 14.87 9.31
CA LEU A 84 -3.61 15.51 9.64
C LEU A 84 -4.51 15.68 8.40
N PHE A 85 -4.37 14.74 7.45
CA PHE A 85 -5.07 14.74 6.18
C PHE A 85 -6.46 14.18 6.38
N ILE A 86 -7.46 15.03 6.26
CA ILE A 86 -8.86 14.67 6.41
C ILE A 86 -9.37 14.24 5.04
N ILE A 87 -9.90 13.02 4.96
CA ILE A 87 -10.53 12.50 3.75
C ILE A 87 -11.94 13.10 3.63
N ASP A 88 -12.15 13.94 2.63
CA ASP A 88 -13.44 14.56 2.32
C ASP A 88 -14.31 13.66 1.43
N ASP A 89 -13.70 13.03 0.42
CA ASP A 89 -14.40 12.16 -0.53
C ASP A 89 -13.49 11.04 -1.03
N VAL A 90 -14.09 9.94 -1.50
CA VAL A 90 -13.40 8.79 -2.07
C VAL A 90 -13.93 8.55 -3.48
N GLU A 91 -13.06 8.60 -4.47
CA GLU A 91 -13.45 8.51 -5.88
C GLU A 91 -13.35 7.10 -6.44
N GLU A 92 -12.37 6.34 -5.95
CA GLU A 92 -12.08 4.99 -6.38
C GLU A 92 -11.38 4.22 -5.26
N ILE A 93 -11.69 2.93 -5.15
CA ILE A 93 -10.90 1.98 -4.39
C ILE A 93 -10.66 0.71 -5.21
N VAL A 94 -9.43 0.21 -5.18
CA VAL A 94 -9.01 -1.06 -5.77
C VAL A 94 -8.59 -1.97 -4.64
N LEU A 95 -9.25 -3.13 -4.51
CA LEU A 95 -8.99 -4.15 -3.51
C LEU A 95 -8.09 -5.24 -4.09
N PHE A 96 -7.18 -5.75 -3.28
CA PHE A 96 -6.25 -6.82 -3.63
C PHE A 96 -6.36 -7.97 -2.64
N ASN A 97 -6.31 -9.21 -3.13
CA ASN A 97 -6.19 -10.34 -2.23
C ASN A 97 -4.81 -10.36 -1.58
N LYS A 98 -4.78 -10.43 -0.24
CA LYS A 98 -3.55 -10.60 0.51
C LYS A 98 -2.96 -11.98 0.23
N HIS A 99 -1.77 -12.01 -0.36
CA HIS A 99 -1.05 -13.26 -0.62
C HIS A 99 0.18 -13.33 0.28
N THR A 100 0.13 -14.19 1.29
CA THR A 100 1.20 -14.35 2.29
C THR A 100 2.22 -15.43 1.95
N ALA A 101 2.05 -16.20 0.86
CA ALA A 101 2.97 -17.31 0.58
C ALA A 101 4.41 -16.86 0.32
N PHE A 102 4.63 -15.58 0.02
CA PHE A 102 5.96 -14.98 -0.16
C PHE A 102 6.51 -14.34 1.13
N LYS A 103 5.72 -14.27 2.21
CA LYS A 103 6.06 -13.63 3.49
C LYS A 103 7.31 -14.28 4.09
N SER A 104 7.32 -15.61 4.22
CA SER A 104 8.43 -16.36 4.83
C SER A 104 9.75 -16.18 4.07
N PHE A 105 9.70 -16.12 2.74
CA PHE A 105 10.88 -15.84 1.92
C PHE A 105 11.43 -14.44 2.18
N VAL A 106 10.56 -13.42 2.17
CA VAL A 106 10.97 -12.01 2.39
C VAL A 106 11.53 -11.83 3.80
N GLU A 107 10.89 -12.42 4.81
CA GLU A 107 11.37 -12.41 6.20
C GLU A 107 12.75 -13.07 6.30
N SER A 108 12.91 -14.29 5.78
CA SER A 108 14.19 -15.01 5.82
C SER A 108 15.34 -14.23 5.15
N MET A 109 15.09 -13.65 3.97
CA MET A 109 16.13 -12.89 3.27
C MET A 109 16.43 -11.55 3.95
N THR A 110 15.41 -10.91 4.55
CA THR A 110 15.59 -9.67 5.30
C THR A 110 16.37 -9.91 6.59
N GLU A 111 16.08 -10.98 7.33
CA GLU A 111 16.82 -11.39 8.53
C GLU A 111 18.28 -11.67 8.22
N LYS A 112 18.56 -12.46 7.17
CA LYS A 112 19.92 -12.74 6.71
C LYS A 112 20.67 -11.47 6.31
N ARG A 113 19.97 -10.52 5.68
CA ARG A 113 20.54 -9.21 5.35
C ARG A 113 20.85 -8.40 6.61
N GLN A 114 19.94 -8.36 7.58
CA GLN A 114 20.17 -7.66 8.85
C GLN A 114 21.36 -8.28 9.61
N GLN A 115 21.49 -9.60 9.59
CA GLN A 115 22.65 -10.28 10.16
C GLN A 115 23.95 -9.88 9.44
N ALA A 116 23.96 -9.86 8.11
CA ALA A 116 25.12 -9.40 7.34
C ALA A 116 25.49 -7.95 7.65
N MET A 117 24.51 -7.08 7.95
CA MET A 117 24.76 -5.70 8.40
C MET A 117 25.39 -5.66 9.79
N ARG A 118 24.96 -6.53 10.71
CA ARG A 118 25.57 -6.65 12.05
C ARG A 118 27.00 -7.18 12.00
N GLU A 119 27.29 -8.04 11.03
CA GLU A 119 28.63 -8.61 10.76
C GLU A 119 29.52 -7.67 9.92
N ASP A 120 29.05 -6.46 9.57
CA ASP A 120 29.71 -5.51 8.64
C ASP A 120 30.13 -6.14 7.28
N ASN A 121 29.37 -7.14 6.82
CA ASN A 121 29.65 -7.86 5.59
C ASN A 121 28.87 -7.26 4.41
N GLN A 122 29.49 -6.28 3.74
CA GLN A 122 28.89 -5.56 2.60
C GLN A 122 28.53 -6.48 1.43
N ALA A 123 29.35 -7.51 1.14
CA ALA A 123 29.09 -8.44 0.05
C ALA A 123 27.82 -9.26 0.28
N LYS A 124 27.64 -9.81 1.49
CA LYS A 124 26.41 -10.54 1.87
C LYS A 124 25.20 -9.61 1.92
N GLN A 125 25.37 -8.38 2.41
CA GLN A 125 24.28 -7.40 2.42
C GLN A 125 23.78 -7.11 0.99
N LEU A 126 24.70 -6.91 0.04
CA LEU A 126 24.37 -6.69 -1.37
C LEU A 126 23.75 -7.93 -2.01
N TYR A 127 24.27 -9.11 -1.70
CA TYR A 127 23.74 -10.39 -2.18
C TYR A 127 22.27 -10.59 -1.79
N PHE A 128 21.93 -10.50 -0.50
CA PHE A 128 20.55 -10.66 -0.03
C PHE A 128 19.63 -9.53 -0.53
N LYS A 129 20.16 -8.30 -0.69
CA LYS A 129 19.43 -7.21 -1.34
C LYS A 129 19.08 -7.56 -2.79
N ASN A 130 20.02 -8.08 -3.56
CA ASN A 130 19.82 -8.41 -4.97
C ASN A 130 18.84 -9.58 -5.13
N ILE A 131 18.90 -10.59 -4.27
CA ILE A 131 17.93 -11.69 -4.24
C ILE A 131 16.51 -11.13 -4.09
N LEU A 132 16.27 -10.28 -3.08
CA LEU A 132 14.97 -9.66 -2.87
C LEU A 132 14.50 -8.86 -4.09
N ILE A 133 15.37 -8.03 -4.69
CA ILE A 133 15.01 -7.24 -5.87
C ILE A 133 14.69 -8.15 -7.07
N SER A 134 15.50 -9.19 -7.30
CA SER A 134 15.31 -10.13 -8.40
C SER A 134 14.00 -10.92 -8.29
N SER A 135 13.59 -11.28 -7.07
CA SER A 135 12.34 -11.99 -6.89
C SER A 135 11.11 -11.13 -7.19
N TYR A 136 11.15 -9.84 -6.84
CA TYR A 136 10.11 -8.90 -7.27
C TYR A 136 10.10 -8.70 -8.79
N GLY A 137 11.28 -8.65 -9.42
CA GLY A 137 11.41 -8.57 -10.87
C GLY A 137 10.82 -9.79 -11.57
N ALA A 138 11.07 -10.99 -11.06
CA ALA A 138 10.52 -12.23 -11.59
C ALA A 138 9.00 -12.31 -11.48
N ASP A 139 8.41 -11.89 -10.35
CA ASP A 139 6.95 -11.83 -10.17
C ASP A 139 6.28 -10.74 -11.05
N GLY A 140 7.00 -9.64 -11.33
CA GLY A 140 6.53 -8.58 -12.23
C GLY A 140 6.68 -8.89 -13.72
N LEU A 141 7.46 -9.91 -14.08
CA LEU A 141 7.51 -10.43 -15.44
C LEU A 141 6.22 -11.18 -15.72
N ASN A 142 5.32 -10.53 -16.47
CA ASN A 142 4.08 -11.11 -16.93
C ASN A 142 4.35 -12.18 -18.00
N ASN A 143 4.87 -13.33 -17.56
CA ASN A 143 5.14 -14.50 -18.38
C ASN A 143 3.89 -15.37 -18.58
N GLU A 144 2.74 -14.99 -17.98
CA GLU A 144 1.46 -15.53 -18.36
C GLU A 144 1.21 -15.09 -19.81
N LYS A 145 1.41 -16.03 -20.75
CA LYS A 145 0.94 -15.85 -22.13
C LYS A 145 -0.55 -15.60 -22.03
N PHE A 146 -1.01 -14.36 -22.19
CA PHE A 146 -2.40 -14.13 -22.50
C PHE A 146 -2.64 -14.81 -23.84
N ASP A 147 -3.24 -16.01 -23.80
CA ASP A 147 -3.90 -16.52 -24.97
C ASP A 147 -4.92 -15.44 -25.35
N LYS A 148 -4.68 -14.79 -26.49
CA LYS A 148 -5.58 -13.79 -27.05
C LYS A 148 -6.93 -14.47 -27.20
N ILE A 149 -7.93 -13.99 -26.46
CA ILE A 149 -9.34 -14.23 -26.78
C ILE A 149 -9.64 -13.48 -28.07
#